data_AF-A0A9D8EY35-F1
#
_entry.id   AF-A0A9D8EY35-F1
#
_cell.length_a   1.000
_cell.length_b   1.000
_cell.length_c   1.000
_cell.angle_alpha   90.00
_cell.angle_beta   90.00
_cell.angle_gamma   90.00
#
_symmetry.space_group_name_H-M   'P 1'
#
loop_
_entity.id
_entity.type
_entity.pdbx_description
1 polymer ?
#
loop_
_entity_poly.entity_id
_entity_poly.type
_entity_poly.pdbx_seq_one_letter_code
_entity_poly.pdbx_strand_id
1 'polypeptide(L)'
;MEAGRVTSRGLVDSYLARIAAYDQAGPRLNAVVLINPRAREEAEARDAERAGGKVRGPLHGIPVLVKDNYDTSDMPTSGGALGLASLQPAADAFQVKKLRDAGAVILGKTTMHELAAGITNISSLTAQTRNPYDLSRVPGGSSGGTGAAIGASFAAAGMGSDTCGSIRIPAANQNMVGLRGTNGLSSRAGVMPLSSTQDIAGPLARSVTDLAIMLDATVGADPADPITSESNGRIPKSYRDGLSAGGLKGARIGVLRTLWGTAPEDDEVAGIMRKALDGFKAQGAEVVDVAVPGLDDLLRDSSVIGDEFKFDLMAYLAKHPNAPVKSLGEIIDRGLHHAELDATFRLRNQPEKRETERYRQAMIKRRAARAAVLATLDELRIDALAYPTLRRKPALIGEAQAGTNCQLSATTGLPAISMPAGFSGDGLPIGLELLGGAWEEAKLLKYAYAWEQASKLRQAPFSTPPLVKGAAPAPVTAGVAIGAATVTFSYDRTTGALRFDATTKTAPTDRVLGLTLQRSDGDKPGPIIAHLLQPNQISSSGTLTLRGRNREDLVGGRLFLHLYTKQTPLGFPRANVALR
;
A
#
# COMPACT_ATOMS: atom_id res chain seq x y z
N MET A 1 10.28 -22.46 10.37
CA MET A 1 11.73 -22.53 10.64
C MET A 1 12.03 -23.37 11.86
N GLU A 2 11.49 -23.07 13.04
CA GLU A 2 11.74 -23.85 14.27
C GLU A 2 11.46 -25.35 14.11
N ALA A 3 10.32 -25.72 13.52
CA ALA A 3 9.97 -27.12 13.26
C ALA A 3 10.74 -27.77 12.09
N GLY A 4 11.82 -27.17 11.58
CA GLY A 4 12.63 -27.71 10.48
C GLY A 4 11.96 -27.75 9.09
N ARG A 5 10.68 -27.35 8.97
CA ARG A 5 9.91 -27.41 7.71
C ARG A 5 10.36 -26.44 6.61
N VAL A 6 11.13 -25.41 6.96
CA VAL A 6 11.65 -24.39 6.05
C VAL A 6 12.87 -23.74 6.69
N THR A 7 13.85 -23.34 5.90
CA THR A 7 15.04 -22.58 6.32
C THR A 7 14.89 -21.10 5.94
N SER A 8 15.70 -20.22 6.53
CA SER A 8 15.77 -18.82 6.13
C SER A 8 16.19 -18.70 4.67
N ARG A 9 17.21 -19.47 4.25
CA ARG A 9 17.68 -19.51 2.86
C ARG A 9 16.57 -19.94 1.90
N GLY A 10 15.81 -20.99 2.23
CA GLY A 10 14.69 -21.45 1.41
C GLY A 10 13.54 -20.44 1.33
N LEU A 11 13.29 -19.71 2.43
CA LEU A 11 12.30 -18.63 2.45
C LEU A 11 12.74 -17.44 1.59
N VAL A 12 14.00 -17.03 1.67
CA VAL A 12 14.59 -16.00 0.80
C VAL A 12 14.48 -16.40 -0.67
N ASP A 13 14.89 -17.63 -1.04
CA ASP A 13 14.79 -18.10 -2.42
C ASP A 13 13.33 -18.12 -2.92
N SER A 14 12.37 -18.46 -2.06
CA SER A 14 10.94 -18.43 -2.41
C SER A 14 10.44 -17.01 -2.71
N TYR A 15 10.86 -16.02 -1.92
CA TYR A 15 10.51 -14.63 -2.16
C TYR A 15 11.21 -14.06 -3.40
N LEU A 16 12.48 -14.40 -3.63
CA LEU A 16 13.22 -13.99 -4.82
C LEU A 16 12.62 -14.56 -6.11
N ALA A 17 12.19 -15.83 -6.10
CA ALA A 17 11.47 -16.42 -7.24
C ALA A 17 10.17 -15.65 -7.54
N ARG A 18 9.46 -15.22 -6.49
CA ARG A 18 8.21 -14.47 -6.62
C ARG A 18 8.42 -13.04 -7.13
N ILE A 19 9.48 -12.38 -6.68
CA ILE A 19 9.89 -11.07 -7.23
C ILE A 19 10.25 -11.21 -8.71
N ALA A 20 11.06 -12.21 -9.07
CA ALA A 20 11.43 -12.46 -10.47
C ALA A 20 10.21 -12.72 -11.37
N ALA A 21 9.20 -13.43 -10.86
CA ALA A 21 8.00 -13.76 -11.61
C ALA A 21 7.07 -12.55 -11.85
N TYR A 22 7.03 -11.59 -10.92
CA TYR A 22 5.94 -10.59 -10.88
C TYR A 22 6.35 -9.12 -10.80
N ASP A 23 7.57 -8.80 -10.37
CA ASP A 23 7.96 -7.41 -10.16
C ASP A 23 8.30 -6.71 -11.49
N GLN A 24 9.21 -7.30 -12.27
CA GLN A 24 9.62 -6.79 -13.59
C GLN A 24 9.10 -7.63 -14.76
N ALA A 25 8.51 -8.79 -14.45
CA ALA A 25 7.84 -9.70 -15.39
C ALA A 25 6.35 -9.84 -15.04
N GLY A 26 5.59 -10.59 -15.85
CA GLY A 26 4.16 -10.81 -15.65
C GLY A 26 3.37 -9.50 -15.49
N PRO A 27 2.76 -9.21 -14.32
CA PRO A 27 2.03 -7.97 -14.06
C PRO A 27 2.90 -6.69 -14.04
N ARG A 28 4.22 -6.83 -13.94
CA ARG A 28 5.19 -5.73 -13.87
C ARG A 28 4.83 -4.71 -12.80
N LEU A 29 4.78 -5.17 -11.54
CA LEU A 29 4.42 -4.31 -10.41
C LEU A 29 5.41 -3.17 -10.18
N ASN A 30 6.69 -3.40 -10.46
CA ASN A 30 7.76 -2.43 -10.31
C ASN A 30 7.82 -1.81 -8.91
N ALA A 31 7.91 -2.66 -7.89
CA ALA A 31 7.87 -2.33 -6.47
C ALA A 31 9.24 -2.45 -5.78
N VAL A 32 10.24 -3.06 -6.43
CA VAL A 32 11.60 -3.26 -5.90
C VAL A 32 12.60 -2.43 -6.71
N VAL A 33 13.41 -1.59 -6.04
CA VAL A 33 14.51 -0.85 -6.68
C VAL A 33 15.67 -1.79 -6.95
N LEU A 34 16.09 -2.54 -5.92
CA LEU A 34 17.20 -3.48 -6.00
C LEU A 34 17.08 -4.57 -4.94
N ILE A 35 17.66 -5.73 -5.23
CA ILE A 35 17.79 -6.86 -4.31
C ILE A 35 19.16 -6.79 -3.63
N ASN A 36 19.20 -7.05 -2.33
CA ASN A 36 20.46 -7.16 -1.59
C ASN A 36 21.27 -8.34 -2.18
N PRO A 37 22.46 -8.11 -2.76
CA PRO A 37 23.27 -9.18 -3.35
C PRO A 37 23.69 -10.23 -2.31
N ARG A 38 23.71 -9.86 -1.02
CA ARG A 38 24.06 -10.72 0.11
C ARG A 38 22.87 -11.35 0.82
N ALA A 39 21.62 -11.13 0.39
CA ALA A 39 20.42 -11.65 1.07
C ALA A 39 20.49 -13.17 1.32
N ARG A 40 21.05 -13.91 0.36
CA ARG A 40 21.23 -15.37 0.42
C ARG A 40 22.28 -15.79 1.45
N GLU A 41 23.44 -15.14 1.42
CA GLU A 41 24.54 -15.34 2.37
C GLU A 41 24.08 -15.00 3.80
N GLU A 42 23.38 -13.87 3.97
CA GLU A 42 22.82 -13.47 5.25
C GLU A 42 21.82 -14.49 5.80
N ALA A 43 20.97 -15.05 4.93
CA ALA A 43 20.00 -16.07 5.32
C ALA A 43 20.67 -17.39 5.74
N GLU A 44 21.70 -17.83 5.01
CA GLU A 44 22.51 -18.99 5.38
C GLU A 44 23.20 -18.79 6.74
N ALA A 45 23.69 -17.58 7.01
CA ALA A 45 24.25 -17.25 8.32
C ALA A 45 23.19 -17.34 9.43
N ARG A 46 21.94 -16.92 9.19
CA ARG A 46 20.83 -17.10 10.15
C ARG A 46 20.48 -18.57 10.34
N ASP A 47 20.53 -19.39 9.29
CA ASP A 47 20.30 -20.84 9.40
C ASP A 47 21.41 -21.52 10.22
N ALA A 48 22.67 -21.16 9.99
CA ALA A 48 23.81 -21.67 10.77
C ALA A 48 23.73 -21.26 12.25
N GLU A 49 23.37 -20.01 12.53
CA GLU A 49 23.11 -19.55 13.90
C GLU A 49 21.99 -20.35 14.56
N ARG A 50 20.88 -20.60 13.85
CA ARG A 50 19.75 -21.40 14.36
C ARG A 50 20.17 -22.84 14.66
N ALA A 51 20.94 -23.47 13.76
CA ALA A 51 21.47 -24.82 13.96
C ALA A 51 22.43 -24.89 15.17
N GLY A 52 23.19 -23.82 15.41
CA GLY A 52 24.05 -23.66 16.59
C GLY A 52 23.33 -23.17 17.86
N GLY A 53 21.99 -23.12 17.89
CA GLY A 53 21.20 -22.70 19.05
C GLY A 53 21.19 -21.20 19.35
N LYS A 54 21.69 -20.37 18.43
CA LYS A 54 21.77 -18.90 18.57
C LYS A 54 20.62 -18.20 17.85
N VAL A 55 19.41 -18.28 18.41
CA VAL A 55 18.22 -17.60 17.84
C VAL A 55 18.08 -16.20 18.43
N ARG A 56 17.99 -15.18 17.57
CA ARG A 56 17.95 -13.74 17.94
C ARG A 56 16.55 -13.21 18.29
N GLY A 57 15.52 -14.02 18.14
CA GLY A 57 14.13 -13.66 18.44
C GLY A 57 13.17 -13.96 17.28
N PRO A 58 11.96 -13.36 17.30
CA PRO A 58 10.91 -13.64 16.33
C PRO A 58 11.26 -13.35 14.86
N LEU A 59 12.19 -12.42 14.62
CA LEU A 59 12.63 -12.04 13.27
C LEU A 59 13.84 -12.84 12.75
N HIS A 60 14.34 -13.82 13.52
CA HIS A 60 15.53 -14.57 13.14
C HIS A 60 15.36 -15.36 11.83
N GLY A 61 16.01 -14.90 10.77
CA GLY A 61 15.94 -15.46 9.42
C GLY A 61 14.74 -14.98 8.59
N ILE A 62 14.00 -13.98 9.05
CA ILE A 62 12.82 -13.45 8.34
C ILE A 62 13.25 -12.39 7.32
N PRO A 63 12.91 -12.54 6.02
CA PRO A 63 13.23 -11.54 5.01
C PRO A 63 12.26 -10.36 5.07
N VAL A 64 12.82 -9.15 5.12
CA VAL A 64 12.11 -7.87 5.17
C VAL A 64 12.59 -6.95 4.07
N LEU A 65 11.70 -6.10 3.56
CA LEU A 65 12.04 -5.05 2.60
C LEU A 65 12.04 -3.69 3.28
N VAL A 66 12.97 -2.81 2.89
CA VAL A 66 13.02 -1.44 3.42
C VAL A 66 12.83 -0.44 2.29
N LYS A 67 12.10 0.63 2.55
CA LYS A 67 11.93 1.72 1.57
C LYS A 67 13.27 2.34 1.21
N ASP A 68 13.38 2.83 -0.03
CA ASP A 68 14.64 3.37 -0.58
C ASP A 68 15.10 4.72 0.00
N ASN A 69 14.46 5.18 1.09
CA ASN A 69 14.93 6.30 1.89
C ASN A 69 15.52 5.88 3.24
N TYR A 70 15.67 4.59 3.52
CA TYR A 70 16.40 4.11 4.69
C TYR A 70 17.86 3.89 4.32
N ASP A 71 18.80 4.41 5.06
CA ASP A 71 20.22 4.16 4.84
C ASP A 71 20.55 2.68 5.07
N THR A 72 21.37 2.15 4.18
CA THR A 72 21.97 0.81 4.26
C THR A 72 23.44 0.93 3.87
N SER A 73 24.32 0.34 4.65
CA SER A 73 25.77 0.35 4.40
C SER A 73 26.20 -0.49 3.20
N ASP A 74 25.34 -1.41 2.76
CA ASP A 74 25.60 -2.43 1.73
C ASP A 74 24.79 -2.26 0.44
N MET A 75 23.89 -1.27 0.40
CA MET A 75 23.07 -0.93 -0.76
C MET A 75 22.88 0.59 -0.86
N PRO A 76 22.75 1.16 -2.08
CA PRO A 76 22.46 2.58 -2.25
C PRO A 76 21.15 3.01 -1.60
N THR A 77 21.03 4.30 -1.30
CA THR A 77 19.81 4.94 -0.79
C THR A 77 19.53 6.17 -1.63
N SER A 78 18.63 6.04 -2.62
CA SER A 78 18.42 7.09 -3.62
C SER A 78 17.22 7.98 -3.33
N GLY A 79 16.33 7.58 -2.41
CA GLY A 79 15.04 8.24 -2.23
C GLY A 79 14.16 8.18 -3.50
N GLY A 80 14.41 7.24 -4.41
CA GLY A 80 13.81 7.18 -5.73
C GLY A 80 14.33 8.22 -6.74
N ALA A 81 15.30 9.06 -6.36
CA ALA A 81 15.82 10.11 -7.24
C ALA A 81 17.00 9.59 -8.07
N LEU A 82 16.94 9.80 -9.39
CA LEU A 82 18.02 9.47 -10.31
C LEU A 82 19.32 10.19 -9.92
N GLY A 83 19.21 11.44 -9.49
CA GLY A 83 20.34 12.22 -9.01
C GLY A 83 21.02 11.69 -7.76
N LEU A 84 20.44 10.71 -7.06
CA LEU A 84 21.01 10.06 -5.86
C LEU A 84 21.18 8.55 -6.04
N ALA A 85 21.07 8.02 -7.27
CA ALA A 85 21.10 6.58 -7.55
C ALA A 85 22.38 5.87 -7.04
N SER A 86 23.49 6.60 -6.93
CA SER A 86 24.78 6.10 -6.44
C SER A 86 25.13 6.51 -5.01
N LEU A 87 24.21 7.17 -4.29
CA LEU A 87 24.45 7.53 -2.88
C LEU A 87 24.55 6.25 -2.05
N GLN A 88 25.75 5.95 -1.56
CA GLN A 88 26.04 4.80 -0.69
C GLN A 88 26.29 5.28 0.74
N PRO A 89 25.33 5.11 1.67
CA PRO A 89 25.54 5.44 3.08
C PRO A 89 26.69 4.63 3.68
N ALA A 90 27.39 5.22 4.65
CA ALA A 90 28.48 4.55 5.38
C ALA A 90 27.98 3.63 6.51
N ALA A 91 26.73 3.81 6.95
CA ALA A 91 26.12 3.09 8.04
C ALA A 91 24.64 2.81 7.74
N ASP A 92 24.10 1.80 8.41
CA ASP A 92 22.67 1.50 8.38
C ASP A 92 21.89 2.56 9.17
N ALA A 93 20.67 2.86 8.70
CA ALA A 93 19.70 3.58 9.51
C ALA A 93 19.45 2.85 10.84
N PHE A 94 19.08 3.58 11.89
CA PHE A 94 18.88 3.00 13.23
C PHE A 94 17.93 1.80 13.21
N GLN A 95 16.81 1.91 12.49
CA GLN A 95 15.82 0.84 12.38
C GLN A 95 16.32 -0.35 11.53
N VAL A 96 17.13 -0.10 10.50
CA VAL A 96 17.75 -1.18 9.70
C VAL A 96 18.73 -1.97 10.56
N LYS A 97 19.59 -1.27 11.32
CA LYS A 97 20.49 -1.90 12.28
C LYS A 97 19.73 -2.76 13.28
N LYS A 98 18.64 -2.23 13.86
CA LYS A 98 17.78 -2.99 14.80
C LYS A 98 17.17 -4.24 14.18
N LEU A 99 16.71 -4.17 12.93
CA LEU A 99 16.20 -5.34 12.20
C LEU A 99 17.28 -6.41 12.03
N ARG A 100 18.51 -6.02 11.63
CA ARG A 100 19.64 -6.95 11.51
C ARG A 100 20.04 -7.55 12.86
N ASP A 101 20.07 -6.75 13.92
CA ASP A 101 20.38 -7.22 15.28
C ASP A 101 19.35 -8.26 15.75
N ALA A 102 18.06 -8.07 15.42
CA ALA A 102 16.97 -9.03 15.65
C ALA A 102 17.01 -10.28 14.73
N GLY A 103 18.00 -10.34 13.83
CA GLY A 103 18.23 -11.47 12.93
C GLY A 103 17.42 -11.45 11.63
N ALA A 104 16.77 -10.34 11.30
CA ALA A 104 16.08 -10.21 10.01
C ALA A 104 17.10 -10.18 8.85
N VAL A 105 16.68 -10.65 7.68
CA VAL A 105 17.44 -10.54 6.43
C VAL A 105 16.87 -9.37 5.64
N ILE A 106 17.69 -8.35 5.36
CA ILE A 106 17.23 -7.23 4.52
C ILE A 106 17.28 -7.70 3.06
N LEU A 107 16.11 -8.01 2.50
CA LEU A 107 16.00 -8.62 1.16
C LEU A 107 16.35 -7.64 0.04
N GLY A 108 16.13 -6.33 0.26
CA GLY A 108 16.34 -5.30 -0.74
C GLY A 108 15.61 -4.01 -0.41
N LYS A 109 15.59 -3.12 -1.41
CA LYS A 109 15.03 -1.76 -1.33
C LYS A 109 13.76 -1.67 -2.16
N THR A 110 12.68 -1.11 -1.61
CA THR A 110 11.42 -0.92 -2.36
C THR A 110 11.33 0.48 -2.94
N THR A 111 10.70 0.58 -4.12
CA THR A 111 10.45 1.86 -4.78
C THR A 111 9.64 2.79 -3.88
N MET A 112 9.72 4.08 -4.17
CA MET A 112 8.96 5.11 -3.47
C MET A 112 8.61 6.25 -4.41
N HIS A 113 7.61 7.05 -4.03
CA HIS A 113 7.42 8.34 -4.68
C HIS A 113 8.65 9.20 -4.37
N GLU A 114 9.26 9.75 -5.42
CA GLU A 114 10.59 10.38 -5.35
C GLU A 114 10.69 11.43 -4.25
N LEU A 115 11.75 11.32 -3.44
CA LEU A 115 12.04 12.11 -2.24
C LEU A 115 10.85 12.23 -1.27
N ALA A 116 10.03 11.17 -1.22
CA ALA A 116 8.80 11.08 -0.46
C ALA A 116 7.74 12.16 -0.80
N ALA A 117 7.85 12.81 -1.96
CA ALA A 117 7.19 14.08 -2.21
C ALA A 117 5.72 14.02 -2.66
N GLY A 118 5.13 12.82 -2.68
CA GLY A 118 3.76 12.58 -3.12
C GLY A 118 3.31 11.15 -2.82
N ILE A 119 2.09 10.81 -3.26
CA ILE A 119 1.38 9.59 -2.84
C ILE A 119 0.91 8.69 -3.99
N THR A 120 1.46 8.87 -5.19
CA THR A 120 1.16 8.04 -6.39
C THR A 120 2.26 7.03 -6.74
N ASN A 121 3.42 7.11 -6.06
CA ASN A 121 4.60 6.26 -6.27
C ASN A 121 5.20 6.26 -7.69
N ILE A 122 5.56 7.46 -8.16
CA ILE A 122 6.31 7.72 -9.38
C ILE A 122 7.68 8.31 -9.02
N SER A 123 8.72 8.00 -9.79
CA SER A 123 10.07 8.50 -9.53
C SER A 123 10.94 8.57 -10.80
N SER A 124 11.94 9.43 -10.79
CA SER A 124 12.93 9.54 -11.87
C SER A 124 13.82 8.30 -12.00
N LEU A 125 14.09 7.58 -10.91
CA LEU A 125 14.94 6.38 -10.95
C LEU A 125 14.20 5.14 -11.46
N THR A 126 12.98 4.91 -10.97
CA THR A 126 12.28 3.63 -11.19
C THR A 126 10.99 3.75 -11.97
N ALA A 127 10.55 4.96 -12.33
CA ALA A 127 9.23 5.20 -12.91
C ALA A 127 8.09 4.67 -12.02
N GLN A 128 6.96 4.29 -12.63
CA GLN A 128 5.69 4.05 -11.93
C GLN A 128 5.63 2.65 -11.30
N THR A 129 5.25 2.58 -10.02
CA THR A 129 4.82 1.32 -9.37
C THR A 129 3.32 1.10 -9.55
N ARG A 130 2.87 -0.14 -9.72
CA ARG A 130 1.46 -0.49 -9.93
C ARG A 130 0.81 -1.08 -8.70
N ASN A 131 -0.49 -0.86 -8.56
CA ASN A 131 -1.29 -1.53 -7.54
C ASN A 131 -1.59 -3.00 -7.94
N PRO A 132 -1.18 -4.01 -7.17
CA PRO A 132 -1.46 -5.41 -7.50
C PRO A 132 -2.95 -5.80 -7.46
N TYR A 133 -3.84 -4.99 -6.86
CA TYR A 133 -5.30 -5.20 -6.94
C TYR A 133 -5.94 -4.69 -8.24
N ASP A 134 -5.32 -3.70 -8.89
CA ASP A 134 -5.68 -3.18 -10.22
C ASP A 134 -4.46 -2.49 -10.85
N LEU A 135 -3.90 -3.13 -11.89
CA LEU A 135 -2.63 -2.72 -12.49
C LEU A 135 -2.67 -1.35 -13.18
N SER A 136 -3.85 -0.76 -13.40
CA SER A 136 -3.96 0.61 -13.92
C SER A 136 -4.00 1.69 -12.83
N ARG A 137 -3.85 1.32 -11.54
CA ARG A 137 -4.00 2.24 -10.41
C ARG A 137 -2.70 2.39 -9.64
N VAL A 138 -2.60 3.52 -8.95
CA VAL A 138 -1.49 3.82 -8.05
C VAL A 138 -1.57 2.95 -6.79
N PRO A 139 -0.43 2.52 -6.21
CA PRO A 139 -0.42 1.70 -5.01
C PRO A 139 -0.64 2.51 -3.73
N GLY A 140 -0.85 3.83 -3.84
CA GLY A 140 -0.63 4.79 -2.75
C GLY A 140 0.83 5.22 -2.69
N GLY A 141 1.21 5.98 -1.67
CA GLY A 141 2.59 6.41 -1.50
C GLY A 141 2.77 7.32 -0.30
N SER A 142 3.98 7.79 -0.02
CA SER A 142 5.21 7.55 -0.79
C SER A 142 5.84 6.18 -0.58
N SER A 143 5.39 5.36 0.40
CA SER A 143 5.86 3.98 0.59
C SER A 143 5.07 2.98 -0.28
N GLY A 144 4.71 3.38 -1.50
CA GLY A 144 3.84 2.60 -2.39
C GLY A 144 4.52 1.34 -2.91
N GLY A 145 5.84 1.37 -3.15
CA GLY A 145 6.63 0.17 -3.44
C GLY A 145 6.62 -0.82 -2.30
N THR A 146 6.81 -0.36 -1.06
CA THR A 146 6.69 -1.22 0.13
C THR A 146 5.29 -1.83 0.22
N GLY A 147 4.25 -1.03 0.04
CA GLY A 147 2.87 -1.51 0.05
C GLY A 147 2.61 -2.57 -1.02
N ALA A 148 2.95 -2.28 -2.28
CA ALA A 148 2.75 -3.19 -3.40
C ALA A 148 3.54 -4.50 -3.21
N ALA A 149 4.81 -4.41 -2.80
CA ALA A 149 5.66 -5.57 -2.58
C ALA A 149 5.11 -6.48 -1.48
N ILE A 150 4.73 -5.94 -0.32
CA ILE A 150 4.21 -6.74 0.79
C ILE A 150 2.79 -7.24 0.51
N GLY A 151 1.95 -6.45 -0.16
CA GLY A 151 0.62 -6.87 -0.65
C GLY A 151 0.73 -8.06 -1.61
N ALA A 152 1.72 -8.02 -2.51
CA ALA A 152 2.08 -9.09 -3.44
C ALA A 152 2.89 -10.24 -2.83
N SER A 153 3.21 -10.19 -1.53
CA SER A 153 4.02 -11.18 -0.81
C SER A 153 5.44 -11.36 -1.36
N PHE A 154 6.15 -10.26 -1.64
CA PHE A 154 7.57 -10.26 -2.00
C PHE A 154 8.51 -10.31 -0.80
N ALA A 155 8.00 -10.10 0.42
CA ALA A 155 8.70 -10.35 1.67
C ALA A 155 7.69 -10.57 2.80
N ALA A 156 8.17 -10.92 4.00
CA ALA A 156 7.30 -11.15 5.15
C ALA A 156 6.61 -9.85 5.62
N ALA A 157 7.39 -8.78 5.79
CA ALA A 157 6.94 -7.45 6.14
C ALA A 157 7.85 -6.39 5.51
N GLY A 158 7.48 -5.11 5.60
CA GLY A 158 8.28 -4.04 5.06
C GLY A 158 8.28 -2.77 5.90
N MET A 159 9.30 -1.94 5.70
CA MET A 159 9.45 -0.64 6.35
C MET A 159 9.13 0.49 5.38
N GLY A 160 8.28 1.42 5.81
CA GLY A 160 7.95 2.65 5.09
C GLY A 160 8.26 3.89 5.93
N SER A 161 7.99 5.08 5.38
CA SER A 161 8.03 6.33 6.15
C SER A 161 6.75 7.11 5.92
N ASP A 162 6.34 7.92 6.90
CA ASP A 162 5.10 8.69 6.92
C ASP A 162 5.40 10.13 7.35
N THR A 163 5.17 11.06 6.43
CA THR A 163 5.13 12.51 6.71
C THR A 163 3.68 12.99 6.75
N CYS A 164 2.91 12.60 5.72
CA CYS A 164 1.45 12.72 5.67
C CYS A 164 0.88 11.52 4.89
N GLY A 165 0.64 10.42 5.59
CA GLY A 165 -0.08 9.25 5.09
C GLY A 165 0.80 8.21 4.40
N SER A 166 2.10 8.43 4.32
CA SER A 166 2.98 7.60 3.50
C SER A 166 3.22 6.17 3.99
N ILE A 167 2.77 5.79 5.19
CA ILE A 167 2.62 4.37 5.62
C ILE A 167 1.16 3.92 5.48
N ARG A 168 0.23 4.78 5.91
CA ARG A 168 -1.21 4.46 6.05
C ARG A 168 -1.92 4.33 4.70
N ILE A 169 -1.63 5.21 3.75
CA ILE A 169 -2.23 5.21 2.40
C ILE A 169 -1.83 3.96 1.61
N PRO A 170 -0.53 3.58 1.51
CA PRO A 170 -0.15 2.29 0.94
C PRO A 170 -0.80 1.11 1.65
N ALA A 171 -0.91 1.11 2.99
CA ALA A 171 -1.57 0.01 3.70
C ALA A 171 -3.05 -0.12 3.30
N ALA A 172 -3.80 0.99 3.28
CA ALA A 172 -5.20 1.01 2.84
C ALA A 172 -5.37 0.50 1.41
N ASN A 173 -4.54 0.99 0.48
CA ASN A 173 -4.61 0.66 -0.94
C ASN A 173 -4.15 -0.77 -1.28
N GLN A 174 -3.56 -1.47 -0.32
CA GLN A 174 -2.97 -2.81 -0.48
C GLN A 174 -3.60 -3.86 0.44
N ASN A 175 -4.74 -3.55 1.07
CA ASN A 175 -5.46 -4.44 1.98
C ASN A 175 -4.58 -4.93 3.14
N MET A 176 -3.81 -4.01 3.71
CA MET A 176 -2.79 -4.26 4.72
C MET A 176 -3.05 -3.43 5.97
N VAL A 177 -2.19 -3.61 6.97
CA VAL A 177 -2.13 -2.76 8.15
C VAL A 177 -0.85 -1.93 8.16
N GLY A 178 -0.97 -0.67 8.56
CA GLY A 178 0.16 0.25 8.66
C GLY A 178 -0.04 1.21 9.82
N LEU A 179 1.00 1.36 10.65
CA LEU A 179 0.97 2.22 11.83
C LEU A 179 1.92 3.41 11.63
N ARG A 180 1.37 4.60 11.75
CA ARG A 180 2.14 5.80 12.07
C ARG A 180 2.16 5.92 13.59
N GLY A 181 3.33 5.76 14.22
CA GLY A 181 3.47 5.87 15.67
C GLY A 181 3.30 7.31 16.18
N THR A 182 3.39 7.48 17.50
CA THR A 182 3.59 8.79 18.13
C THR A 182 4.91 9.37 17.63
N ASN A 183 4.96 10.69 17.39
CA ASN A 183 6.24 11.35 17.11
C ASN A 183 7.22 11.05 18.26
N GLY A 184 8.40 10.50 17.92
CA GLY A 184 9.39 10.04 18.91
C GLY A 184 9.32 8.55 19.25
N LEU A 185 8.37 7.77 18.73
CA LEU A 185 8.35 6.33 18.97
C LEU A 185 9.54 5.60 18.30
N SER A 186 9.83 5.97 17.05
CA SER A 186 10.89 5.36 16.25
C SER A 186 11.89 6.42 15.80
N SER A 187 13.18 6.09 15.88
CA SER A 187 14.24 6.96 15.36
C SER A 187 14.15 7.14 13.85
N ARG A 188 14.47 8.36 13.42
CA ARG A 188 14.57 8.80 12.03
C ARG A 188 16.03 8.93 11.58
N ALA A 189 16.99 8.58 12.43
CA ALA A 189 18.40 8.61 12.08
C ALA A 189 18.69 7.64 10.91
N GLY A 190 19.32 8.17 9.87
CA GLY A 190 19.57 7.47 8.61
C GLY A 190 18.31 7.26 7.76
N VAL A 191 17.23 8.02 7.97
CA VAL A 191 16.10 8.06 7.04
C VAL A 191 16.13 9.38 6.29
N MET A 192 16.24 9.35 4.96
CA MET A 192 16.22 10.55 4.12
C MET A 192 14.90 11.30 4.34
N PRO A 193 14.96 12.59 4.75
CA PRO A 193 13.81 13.30 5.30
C PRO A 193 12.94 13.94 4.23
N LEU A 194 11.71 14.27 4.65
CA LEU A 194 10.83 15.23 3.97
C LEU A 194 10.50 16.43 4.88
N SER A 195 10.27 16.18 6.18
CA SER A 195 9.93 17.20 7.18
C SER A 195 10.21 16.65 8.57
N SER A 196 11.30 17.08 9.18
CA SER A 196 11.72 16.66 10.53
C SER A 196 10.69 16.95 11.62
N THR A 197 9.71 17.82 11.41
CA THR A 197 8.59 17.99 12.35
C THR A 197 7.55 16.86 12.27
N GLN A 198 7.42 16.20 11.12
CA GLN A 198 6.31 15.30 10.79
C GLN A 198 6.74 13.88 10.46
N ASP A 199 8.01 13.68 10.11
CA ASP A 199 8.52 12.40 9.65
C ASP A 199 8.48 11.36 10.76
N ILE A 200 7.96 10.19 10.41
CA ILE A 200 8.06 8.97 11.18
C ILE A 200 8.47 7.86 10.22
N ALA A 201 9.24 6.90 10.72
CA ALA A 201 9.59 5.68 10.03
C ALA A 201 9.00 4.49 10.78
N GLY A 202 8.43 3.52 10.06
CA GLY A 202 7.70 2.43 10.69
C GLY A 202 7.22 1.35 9.72
N PRO A 203 6.69 0.24 10.25
CA PRO A 203 6.35 -0.92 9.45
C PRO A 203 4.97 -0.82 8.78
N LEU A 204 4.81 -1.64 7.74
CA LEU A 204 3.53 -2.07 7.19
C LEU A 204 3.57 -3.58 6.92
N ALA A 205 2.48 -4.26 7.22
CA ALA A 205 2.41 -5.72 7.18
C ALA A 205 1.02 -6.24 6.75
N ARG A 206 0.96 -7.52 6.37
CA ARG A 206 -0.31 -8.16 5.98
C ARG A 206 -1.18 -8.54 7.18
N SER A 207 -0.61 -8.57 8.38
CA SER A 207 -1.32 -8.84 9.62
C SER A 207 -0.90 -7.90 10.75
N VAL A 208 -1.78 -7.68 11.72
CA VAL A 208 -1.49 -6.89 12.93
C VAL A 208 -0.42 -7.56 13.79
N THR A 209 -0.37 -8.89 13.79
CA THR A 209 0.69 -9.65 14.51
C THR A 209 2.07 -9.37 13.92
N ASP A 210 2.20 -9.43 12.59
CA ASP A 210 3.48 -9.13 11.93
C ASP A 210 3.88 -7.67 12.14
N LEU A 211 2.91 -6.74 12.11
CA LEU A 211 3.15 -5.33 12.40
C LEU A 211 3.70 -5.11 13.81
N ALA A 212 3.11 -5.78 14.81
CA ALA A 212 3.54 -5.69 16.21
C ALA A 212 4.96 -6.27 16.42
N ILE A 213 5.28 -7.40 15.78
CA ILE A 213 6.63 -7.99 15.82
C ILE A 213 7.67 -7.04 15.22
N MET A 214 7.33 -6.36 14.12
CA MET A 214 8.22 -5.37 13.50
C MET A 214 8.44 -4.17 14.43
N LEU A 215 7.39 -3.67 15.08
CA LEU A 215 7.50 -2.58 16.05
C LEU A 215 8.39 -2.95 17.23
N ASP A 216 8.19 -4.14 17.83
CA ASP A 216 9.02 -4.64 18.94
C ASP A 216 10.52 -4.60 18.60
N ALA A 217 10.86 -4.86 17.34
CA ALA A 217 12.24 -4.83 16.89
C ALA A 217 12.76 -3.40 16.65
N THR A 218 11.95 -2.46 16.15
CA THR A 218 12.47 -1.20 15.58
C THR A 218 12.30 0.05 16.44
N VAL A 219 11.37 0.07 17.41
CA VAL A 219 11.08 1.27 18.21
C VAL A 219 12.10 1.47 19.35
N GLY A 220 12.20 2.69 19.87
CA GLY A 220 13.00 3.02 21.04
C GLY A 220 13.90 4.24 20.89
N ALA A 221 14.43 4.70 22.03
CA ALA A 221 15.30 5.86 22.10
C ALA A 221 16.60 5.69 21.30
N ASP A 222 17.03 6.79 20.69
CA ASP A 222 18.24 6.95 19.90
C ASP A 222 18.83 8.35 20.16
N PRO A 223 20.05 8.45 20.71
CA PRO A 223 20.72 9.74 20.90
C PRO A 223 20.93 10.54 19.61
N ALA A 224 20.99 9.90 18.45
CA ALA A 224 21.10 10.58 17.15
C ALA A 224 19.77 11.23 16.72
N ASP A 225 18.67 10.92 17.42
CA ASP A 225 17.35 11.49 17.21
C ASP A 225 16.69 11.88 18.55
N PRO A 226 16.98 13.08 19.09
CA PRO A 226 16.61 13.45 20.46
C PRO A 226 15.12 13.38 20.81
N ILE A 227 14.22 13.51 19.82
CA ILE A 227 12.77 13.39 20.05
C ILE A 227 12.38 11.99 20.55
N THR A 228 13.21 10.98 20.30
CA THR A 228 12.94 9.60 20.74
C THR A 228 13.12 9.38 22.23
N SER A 229 13.78 10.31 22.93
CA SER A 229 13.88 10.28 24.39
C SER A 229 12.52 10.36 25.10
N GLU A 230 11.51 10.93 24.43
CA GLU A 230 10.13 11.00 24.95
C GLU A 230 9.47 9.61 25.05
N SER A 231 9.99 8.61 24.34
CA SER A 231 9.49 7.23 24.38
C SER A 231 9.94 6.43 25.61
N ASN A 232 10.89 6.95 26.39
CA ASN A 232 11.45 6.27 27.55
C ASN A 232 10.35 5.95 28.59
N GLY A 233 10.23 4.67 28.94
CA GLY A 233 9.20 4.17 29.87
C GLY A 233 7.77 4.17 29.30
N ARG A 234 7.57 4.53 28.03
CA ARG A 234 6.28 4.53 27.34
C ARG A 234 6.08 3.33 26.40
N ILE A 235 7.17 2.73 25.95
CA ILE A 235 7.14 1.54 25.09
C ILE A 235 6.90 0.29 25.97
N PRO A 236 5.87 -0.53 25.69
CA PRO A 236 5.66 -1.78 26.39
C PRO A 236 6.80 -2.76 26.09
N LYS A 237 6.98 -3.78 26.94
CA LYS A 237 7.97 -4.84 26.68
C LYS A 237 7.78 -5.51 25.32
N SER A 238 6.52 -5.71 24.93
CA SER A 238 6.13 -6.19 23.60
C SER A 238 4.73 -5.68 23.26
N TYR A 239 4.57 -5.17 22.05
CA TYR A 239 3.29 -4.87 21.43
C TYR A 239 2.53 -6.13 21.02
N ARG A 240 3.24 -7.20 20.66
CA ARG A 240 2.63 -8.49 20.29
C ARG A 240 1.88 -9.13 21.47
N ASP A 241 2.42 -9.00 22.69
CA ASP A 241 1.81 -9.59 23.88
C ASP A 241 0.45 -8.95 24.24
N GLY A 242 0.20 -7.71 23.80
CA GLY A 242 -1.04 -6.98 24.03
C GLY A 242 -2.19 -7.31 23.06
N LEU A 243 -1.95 -8.15 22.05
CA LEU A 243 -2.95 -8.48 21.03
C LEU A 243 -4.05 -9.38 21.62
N SER A 244 -5.30 -9.00 21.41
CA SER A 244 -6.45 -9.73 21.96
C SER A 244 -7.63 -9.73 21.00
N ALA A 245 -8.19 -10.91 20.71
CA ALA A 245 -9.36 -11.04 19.83
C ALA A 245 -10.61 -10.37 20.41
N GLY A 246 -10.72 -10.28 21.75
CA GLY A 246 -11.76 -9.54 22.45
C GLY A 246 -11.44 -8.05 22.63
N GLY A 247 -10.45 -7.53 21.90
CA GLY A 247 -9.88 -6.21 22.14
C GLY A 247 -10.85 -5.03 22.01
N LEU A 248 -11.89 -5.16 21.19
CA LEU A 248 -12.91 -4.14 20.96
C LEU A 248 -14.03 -4.12 22.03
N LYS A 249 -14.16 -5.15 22.86
CA LYS A 249 -15.23 -5.23 23.87
C LYS A 249 -15.08 -4.08 24.88
N GLY A 250 -16.08 -3.21 24.95
CA GLY A 250 -16.09 -2.04 25.81
C GLY A 250 -15.24 -0.87 25.31
N ALA A 251 -14.63 -0.97 24.12
CA ALA A 251 -13.91 0.14 23.51
C ALA A 251 -14.91 1.24 23.09
N ARG A 252 -14.58 2.50 23.31
CA ARG A 252 -15.42 3.64 22.91
C ARG A 252 -14.78 4.38 21.74
N ILE A 253 -15.33 4.18 20.55
CA ILE A 253 -14.79 4.65 19.27
C ILE A 253 -15.56 5.88 18.79
N GLY A 254 -14.86 7.01 18.67
CA GLY A 254 -15.43 8.28 18.22
C GLY A 254 -15.32 8.46 16.71
N VAL A 255 -16.41 8.66 16.00
CA VAL A 255 -16.41 8.82 14.54
C VAL A 255 -16.29 10.29 14.16
N LEU A 256 -15.20 10.66 13.49
CA LEU A 256 -14.99 12.02 12.98
C LEU A 256 -15.66 12.21 11.63
N ARG A 257 -16.96 12.53 11.62
CA ARG A 257 -17.76 12.69 10.39
C ARG A 257 -17.24 13.78 9.45
N THR A 258 -16.58 14.81 9.98
CA THR A 258 -15.96 15.88 9.17
C THR A 258 -14.92 15.35 8.17
N LEU A 259 -14.30 14.20 8.46
CA LEU A 259 -13.29 13.57 7.60
C LEU A 259 -13.89 12.57 6.59
N TRP A 260 -15.21 12.47 6.47
CA TRP A 260 -15.85 11.50 5.57
C TRP A 260 -16.08 12.06 4.17
N GLY A 261 -16.11 13.38 4.04
CA GLY A 261 -16.53 14.07 2.82
C GLY A 261 -18.03 13.95 2.59
N THR A 262 -18.52 14.76 1.66
CA THR A 262 -19.96 14.87 1.35
C THR A 262 -20.22 14.86 -0.16
N ALA A 263 -19.18 14.66 -0.97
CA ALA A 263 -19.32 14.62 -2.42
C ALA A 263 -19.83 13.23 -2.85
N PRO A 264 -20.60 13.11 -3.95
CA PRO A 264 -21.10 11.82 -4.44
C PRO A 264 -20.00 10.77 -4.65
N GLU A 265 -18.78 11.18 -5.01
CA GLU A 265 -17.66 10.25 -5.20
C GLU A 265 -17.13 9.64 -3.89
N ASP A 266 -17.50 10.19 -2.73
CA ASP A 266 -17.11 9.70 -1.41
C ASP A 266 -18.09 8.62 -0.88
N ASP A 267 -19.29 8.49 -1.47
CA ASP A 267 -20.39 7.66 -0.95
C ASP A 267 -20.06 6.18 -0.86
N GLU A 268 -19.35 5.64 -1.85
CA GLU A 268 -18.97 4.21 -1.88
C GLU A 268 -18.07 3.88 -0.68
N VAL A 269 -17.06 4.71 -0.43
CA VAL A 269 -16.15 4.56 0.70
C VAL A 269 -16.90 4.76 2.02
N ALA A 270 -17.72 5.80 2.12
CA ALA A 270 -18.53 6.06 3.31
C ALA A 270 -19.45 4.87 3.64
N GLY A 271 -20.02 4.21 2.63
CA GLY A 271 -20.83 2.99 2.79
C GLY A 271 -20.03 1.82 3.37
N ILE A 272 -18.80 1.61 2.90
CA ILE A 272 -17.90 0.57 3.41
C ILE A 272 -17.48 0.87 4.85
N MET A 273 -17.21 2.14 5.16
CA MET A 273 -16.84 2.59 6.51
C MET A 273 -17.97 2.39 7.52
N ARG A 274 -19.23 2.66 7.14
CA ARG A 274 -20.41 2.35 7.98
C ARG A 274 -20.47 0.86 8.31
N LYS A 275 -20.31 -0.01 7.30
CA LYS A 275 -20.31 -1.47 7.50
C LYS A 275 -19.21 -1.94 8.45
N ALA A 276 -17.99 -1.40 8.31
CA ALA A 276 -16.88 -1.71 9.20
C ALA A 276 -17.19 -1.29 10.66
N LEU A 277 -17.72 -0.08 10.86
CA LEU A 277 -18.11 0.42 12.19
C LEU A 277 -19.28 -0.34 12.81
N ASP A 278 -20.25 -0.82 12.01
CA ASP A 278 -21.28 -1.72 12.51
C ASP A 278 -20.68 -3.07 12.92
N GLY A 279 -19.64 -3.53 12.23
CA GLY A 279 -18.81 -4.65 12.65
C GLY A 279 -18.11 -4.42 13.99
N PHE A 280 -17.62 -3.20 14.26
CA PHE A 280 -17.04 -2.85 15.56
C PHE A 280 -18.09 -2.93 16.67
N LYS A 281 -19.31 -2.43 16.44
CA LYS A 281 -20.43 -2.56 17.38
C LYS A 281 -20.76 -4.03 17.67
N ALA A 282 -20.77 -4.87 16.64
CA ALA A 282 -21.00 -6.30 16.79
C ALA A 282 -19.90 -7.02 17.61
N GLN A 283 -18.68 -6.46 17.66
CA GLN A 283 -17.60 -6.92 18.54
C GLN A 283 -17.63 -6.30 19.94
N GLY A 284 -18.69 -5.55 20.27
CA GLY A 284 -18.91 -4.98 21.60
C GLY A 284 -18.27 -3.61 21.83
N ALA A 285 -17.83 -2.92 20.78
CA ALA A 285 -17.42 -1.52 20.89
C ALA A 285 -18.65 -0.60 20.92
N GLU A 286 -18.56 0.47 21.70
CA GLU A 286 -19.47 1.60 21.58
C GLU A 286 -18.95 2.52 20.47
N VAL A 287 -19.80 2.85 19.49
CA VAL A 287 -19.43 3.73 18.38
C VAL A 287 -20.32 4.95 18.40
N VAL A 288 -19.71 6.13 18.61
CA VAL A 288 -20.42 7.41 18.76
C VAL A 288 -19.85 8.46 17.81
N ASP A 289 -20.70 9.34 17.28
CA ASP A 289 -20.22 10.46 16.47
C ASP A 289 -19.62 11.53 17.38
N VAL A 290 -18.47 12.09 16.98
CA VAL A 290 -17.75 13.11 17.76
C VAL A 290 -17.30 14.25 16.88
N ALA A 291 -17.19 15.44 17.46
CA ALA A 291 -16.64 16.62 16.84
C ALA A 291 -15.48 17.15 17.68
N VAL A 292 -14.36 17.45 17.02
CA VAL A 292 -13.24 18.17 17.66
C VAL A 292 -13.43 19.66 17.34
N PRO A 293 -13.59 20.53 18.35
CA PRO A 293 -13.82 21.95 18.11
C PRO A 293 -12.73 22.59 17.25
N GLY A 294 -13.15 23.31 16.19
CA GLY A 294 -12.24 24.07 15.31
C GLY A 294 -11.29 23.23 14.44
N LEU A 295 -11.49 21.90 14.36
CA LEU A 295 -10.52 21.00 13.73
C LEU A 295 -10.14 21.41 12.30
N ASP A 296 -11.10 21.73 11.45
CA ASP A 296 -10.83 22.06 10.04
C ASP A 296 -9.92 23.29 9.89
N ASP A 297 -10.09 24.32 10.74
CA ASP A 297 -9.22 25.50 10.72
C ASP A 297 -7.83 25.19 11.29
N LEU A 298 -7.76 24.37 12.33
CA LEU A 298 -6.50 23.94 12.94
C LEU A 298 -5.67 23.06 12.00
N LEU A 299 -6.31 22.25 11.15
CA LEU A 299 -5.62 21.46 10.14
C LEU A 299 -5.20 22.30 8.92
N ARG A 300 -6.01 23.29 8.53
CA ARG A 300 -5.70 24.19 7.42
C ARG A 300 -4.39 24.93 7.64
N ASP A 301 -3.49 24.85 6.65
CA ASP A 301 -2.16 25.48 6.65
C ASP A 301 -1.22 25.05 7.78
N SER A 302 -1.50 23.92 8.45
CA SER A 302 -0.68 23.38 9.54
C SER A 302 0.52 22.53 9.08
N SER A 303 0.64 22.29 7.77
CA SER A 303 1.76 21.56 7.18
C SER A 303 2.99 22.44 7.05
N VAL A 304 4.12 21.90 7.49
CA VAL A 304 5.45 22.55 7.43
C VAL A 304 6.39 21.90 6.41
N ILE A 305 5.90 20.95 5.59
CA ILE A 305 6.70 20.29 4.53
C ILE A 305 7.36 21.32 3.62
N GLY A 306 6.57 22.31 3.20
CA GLY A 306 7.02 23.36 2.29
C GLY A 306 8.12 24.24 2.87
N ASP A 307 8.21 24.39 4.19
CA ASP A 307 9.28 25.19 4.83
C ASP A 307 10.51 24.36 5.16
N GLU A 308 10.36 23.06 5.40
CA GLU A 308 11.42 22.21 5.96
C GLU A 308 12.20 21.43 4.91
N PHE A 309 11.53 20.92 3.86
CA PHE A 309 12.09 19.90 2.98
C PHE A 309 13.46 20.26 2.39
N LYS A 310 13.61 21.47 1.84
CA LYS A 310 14.86 21.94 1.25
C LYS A 310 16.03 21.84 2.24
N PHE A 311 15.83 22.36 3.44
CA PHE A 311 16.88 22.43 4.46
C PHE A 311 17.17 21.07 5.07
N ASP A 312 16.13 20.27 5.32
CA ASP A 312 16.28 18.93 5.88
C ASP A 312 17.00 17.99 4.90
N LEU A 313 16.69 18.06 3.59
CA LEU A 313 17.41 17.31 2.56
C LEU A 313 18.88 17.75 2.48
N MET A 314 19.16 19.06 2.46
CA MET A 314 20.54 19.56 2.46
C MET A 314 21.32 19.08 3.69
N ALA A 315 20.72 19.13 4.88
CA ALA A 315 21.32 18.67 6.12
C ALA A 315 21.59 17.16 6.12
N TYR A 316 20.69 16.36 5.52
CA TYR A 316 20.92 14.94 5.31
C TYR A 316 22.09 14.71 4.34
N LEU A 317 22.08 15.32 3.15
CA LEU A 317 23.14 15.14 2.14
C LEU A 317 24.51 15.60 2.64
N ALA A 318 24.59 16.61 3.50
CA ALA A 318 25.83 17.05 4.13
C ALA A 318 26.49 15.96 5.02
N LYS A 319 25.71 15.01 5.55
CA LYS A 319 26.22 13.86 6.31
C LYS A 319 26.79 12.75 5.41
N HIS A 320 26.61 12.85 4.09
CA HIS A 320 27.09 11.90 3.10
C HIS A 320 28.06 12.59 2.13
N PRO A 321 29.37 12.60 2.42
CA PRO A 321 30.37 13.27 1.58
C PRO A 321 30.33 12.81 0.11
N ASN A 322 30.02 11.53 -0.12
CA ASN A 322 29.87 10.89 -1.43
C ASN A 322 28.51 11.14 -2.12
N ALA A 323 27.62 11.95 -1.55
CA ALA A 323 26.38 12.32 -2.22
C ALA A 323 26.68 13.05 -3.55
N PRO A 324 26.18 12.56 -4.69
CA PRO A 324 26.46 13.11 -6.03
C PRO A 324 25.85 14.50 -6.29
N VAL A 325 24.82 14.87 -5.52
CA VAL A 325 24.23 16.21 -5.49
C VAL A 325 24.15 16.69 -4.05
N LYS A 326 24.12 18.01 -3.83
CA LYS A 326 24.14 18.62 -2.48
C LYS A 326 22.83 19.28 -2.06
N SER A 327 21.86 19.43 -2.98
CA SER A 327 20.59 20.08 -2.68
C SER A 327 19.47 19.67 -3.65
N LEU A 328 18.23 19.99 -3.29
CA LEU A 328 17.08 19.88 -4.20
C LEU A 328 17.26 20.78 -5.44
N GLY A 329 17.82 21.98 -5.26
CA GLY A 329 18.11 22.90 -6.37
C GLY A 329 19.01 22.25 -7.43
N GLU A 330 20.08 21.58 -7.01
CA GLU A 330 20.98 20.88 -7.94
C GLU A 330 20.30 19.73 -8.69
N ILE A 331 19.37 19.02 -8.05
CA ILE A 331 18.54 17.99 -8.73
C ILE A 331 17.70 18.65 -9.82
N ILE A 332 17.04 19.78 -9.51
CA ILE A 332 16.19 20.52 -10.45
C ILE A 332 16.99 21.08 -11.62
N ASP A 333 18.08 21.78 -11.34
CA ASP A 333 18.90 22.49 -12.33
C ASP A 333 19.55 21.52 -13.34
N ARG A 334 19.85 20.29 -12.90
CA ARG A 334 20.39 19.22 -13.75
C ARG A 334 19.31 18.38 -14.44
N GLY A 335 18.02 18.61 -14.16
CA GLY A 335 16.91 17.83 -14.72
C GLY A 335 16.89 16.37 -14.25
N LEU A 336 17.30 16.10 -13.01
CA LEU A 336 17.45 14.76 -12.43
C LEU A 336 16.21 14.31 -11.63
N HIS A 337 15.05 14.93 -11.86
CA HIS A 337 13.76 14.62 -11.23
C HIS A 337 12.69 14.24 -12.25
N HIS A 338 11.63 13.56 -11.80
CA HIS A 338 10.51 13.20 -12.66
C HIS A 338 9.68 14.44 -13.02
N ALA A 339 9.19 14.52 -14.27
CA ALA A 339 8.47 15.69 -14.78
C ALA A 339 7.20 16.03 -13.97
N GLU A 340 6.47 15.03 -13.48
CA GLU A 340 5.29 15.23 -12.61
C GLU A 340 5.61 15.97 -11.30
N LEU A 341 6.87 15.96 -10.87
CA LEU A 341 7.31 16.59 -9.62
C LEU A 341 7.90 17.97 -9.82
N ASP A 342 8.13 18.44 -11.06
CA ASP A 342 8.85 19.69 -11.34
C ASP A 342 8.23 20.89 -10.61
N ALA A 343 6.92 21.09 -10.74
CA ALA A 343 6.22 22.18 -10.07
C ALA A 343 6.31 22.07 -8.53
N THR A 344 6.16 20.87 -7.98
CA THR A 344 6.26 20.63 -6.53
C THR A 344 7.66 20.87 -6.00
N PHE A 345 8.69 20.41 -6.72
CA PHE A 345 10.09 20.59 -6.34
C PHE A 345 10.52 22.04 -6.44
N ARG A 346 10.16 22.75 -7.51
CA ARG A 346 10.41 24.19 -7.61
C ARG A 346 9.77 24.94 -6.46
N LEU A 347 8.49 24.69 -6.16
CA LEU A 347 7.79 25.30 -5.03
C LEU A 347 8.52 25.03 -3.71
N ARG A 348 8.91 23.79 -3.44
CA ARG A 348 9.60 23.43 -2.19
C ARG A 348 11.07 23.88 -2.12
N ASN A 349 11.66 24.28 -3.24
CA ASN A 349 13.00 24.86 -3.28
C ASN A 349 13.01 26.40 -3.10
N GLN A 350 11.85 27.06 -3.19
CA GLN A 350 11.72 28.52 -3.04
C GLN A 350 12.11 29.08 -1.66
N PRO A 351 11.83 28.43 -0.52
CA PRO A 351 12.13 29.03 0.79
C PRO A 351 13.61 29.41 0.95
N GLU A 352 13.85 30.63 1.40
CA GLU A 352 15.20 31.14 1.73
C GLU A 352 15.58 30.89 3.19
N LYS A 353 14.58 30.78 4.07
CA LYS A 353 14.74 30.42 5.48
C LYS A 353 13.61 29.52 5.95
N ARG A 354 13.91 28.64 6.91
CA ARG A 354 12.94 27.73 7.52
C ARG A 354 11.91 28.47 8.38
N GLU A 355 12.36 29.34 9.27
CA GLU A 355 11.50 30.01 10.25
C GLU A 355 10.87 31.30 9.71
N THR A 356 9.82 31.14 8.91
CA THR A 356 8.95 32.23 8.46
C THR A 356 7.81 32.47 9.45
N GLU A 357 7.08 33.58 9.31
CA GLU A 357 5.87 33.80 10.10
C GLU A 357 4.81 32.72 9.84
N ARG A 358 4.66 32.30 8.57
CA ARG A 358 3.81 31.16 8.19
C ARG A 358 4.18 29.89 8.95
N TYR A 359 5.48 29.56 9.03
CA TYR A 359 5.97 28.40 9.77
C TYR A 359 5.62 28.49 11.27
N ARG A 360 5.81 29.65 11.90
CA ARG A 360 5.44 29.87 13.31
C ARG A 360 3.94 29.69 13.55
N GLN A 361 3.11 30.24 12.68
CA GLN A 361 1.66 30.07 12.74
C GLN A 361 1.24 28.60 12.55
N ALA A 362 1.85 27.90 11.59
CA ALA A 362 1.63 26.46 11.42
C ALA A 362 1.99 25.69 12.70
N MET A 363 3.13 25.99 13.33
CA MET A 363 3.53 25.36 14.61
C MET A 363 2.61 25.67 15.78
N ILE A 364 1.95 26.84 15.81
CA ILE A 364 0.91 27.17 16.79
C ILE A 364 -0.35 26.32 16.52
N LYS A 365 -0.82 26.29 15.27
CA LYS A 365 -1.97 25.48 14.86
C LYS A 365 -1.79 24.00 15.17
N ARG A 366 -0.59 23.44 14.93
CA ARG A 366 -0.25 22.05 15.25
C ARG A 366 -0.38 21.74 16.75
N ARG A 367 0.15 22.61 17.61
CA ARG A 367 0.03 22.49 19.07
C ARG A 367 -1.43 22.57 19.52
N ALA A 368 -2.18 23.53 18.97
CA ALA A 368 -3.60 23.67 19.26
C ALA A 368 -4.44 22.48 18.77
N ALA A 369 -4.17 21.94 17.56
CA ALA A 369 -4.79 20.72 17.04
C ALA A 369 -4.57 19.53 17.95
N ARG A 370 -3.31 19.31 18.39
CA ARG A 370 -2.98 18.23 19.32
C ARG A 370 -3.73 18.38 20.64
N ALA A 371 -3.75 19.58 21.20
CA ALA A 371 -4.46 19.86 22.46
C ALA A 371 -5.97 19.62 22.33
N ALA A 372 -6.59 20.11 21.26
CA ALA A 372 -8.03 19.94 21.02
C ALA A 372 -8.42 18.47 20.85
N VAL A 373 -7.62 17.68 20.11
CA VAL A 373 -7.85 16.24 19.94
C VAL A 373 -7.72 15.52 21.29
N LEU A 374 -6.65 15.77 22.04
CA LEU A 374 -6.44 15.12 23.34
C LEU A 374 -7.53 15.49 24.35
N ALA A 375 -7.95 16.76 24.40
CA ALA A 375 -9.06 17.19 25.25
C ALA A 375 -10.37 16.49 24.84
N THR A 376 -10.66 16.37 23.55
CA THR A 376 -11.85 15.66 23.07
C THR A 376 -11.82 14.18 23.45
N LEU A 377 -10.66 13.51 23.34
CA LEU A 377 -10.51 12.11 23.74
C LEU A 377 -10.80 11.94 25.24
N ASP A 378 -10.26 12.82 26.09
CA ASP A 378 -10.41 12.77 27.54
C ASP A 378 -11.84 13.11 27.99
N GLU A 379 -12.36 14.27 27.60
CA GLU A 379 -13.67 14.79 28.01
C GLU A 379 -14.82 13.86 27.62
N LEU A 380 -14.76 13.27 26.42
CA LEU A 380 -15.78 12.36 25.90
C LEU A 380 -15.47 10.88 26.17
N ARG A 381 -14.36 10.60 26.86
CA ARG A 381 -13.85 9.26 27.16
C ARG A 381 -13.73 8.37 25.92
N ILE A 382 -13.24 8.94 24.83
CA ILE A 382 -13.04 8.23 23.57
C ILE A 382 -11.67 7.55 23.59
N ASP A 383 -11.65 6.26 23.26
CA ASP A 383 -10.43 5.47 23.19
C ASP A 383 -9.65 5.71 21.90
N ALA A 384 -10.37 5.89 20.78
CA ALA A 384 -9.79 6.17 19.47
C ALA A 384 -10.80 6.87 18.54
N LEU A 385 -10.29 7.76 17.69
CA LEU A 385 -11.05 8.41 16.62
C LEU A 385 -11.00 7.59 15.34
N ALA A 386 -12.16 7.33 14.74
CA ALA A 386 -12.31 6.57 13.51
C ALA A 386 -12.69 7.45 12.31
N TYR A 387 -12.00 7.27 11.18
CA TYR A 387 -12.25 7.96 9.92
C TYR A 387 -11.68 7.16 8.72
N PRO A 388 -12.11 7.42 7.48
CA PRO A 388 -11.54 6.76 6.31
C PRO A 388 -10.07 7.15 6.14
N THR A 389 -9.16 6.21 5.83
CA THR A 389 -7.77 6.56 5.49
C THR A 389 -7.72 7.44 4.23
N LEU A 390 -8.54 7.07 3.25
CA LEU A 390 -8.85 7.83 2.04
C LEU A 390 -10.36 7.82 1.86
N ARG A 391 -10.94 8.95 1.45
CA ARG A 391 -12.35 9.08 1.05
C ARG A 391 -12.62 8.57 -0.35
N ARG A 392 -11.57 8.42 -1.17
CA ARG A 392 -11.65 7.97 -2.56
C ARG A 392 -10.76 6.76 -2.79
N LYS A 393 -11.14 5.95 -3.77
CA LYS A 393 -10.39 4.76 -4.20
C LYS A 393 -8.99 5.15 -4.71
N PRO A 394 -8.05 4.19 -4.80
CA PRO A 394 -6.76 4.43 -5.44
C PRO A 394 -6.94 5.05 -6.83
N ALA A 395 -6.31 6.18 -7.13
CA ALA A 395 -6.45 6.85 -8.42
C ALA A 395 -5.90 6.01 -9.59
N LEU A 396 -6.33 6.31 -10.82
CA LEU A 396 -5.68 5.74 -11.99
C LEU A 396 -4.24 6.29 -12.09
N ILE A 397 -3.34 5.52 -12.68
CA ILE A 397 -1.99 5.97 -13.00
C ILE A 397 -2.09 7.16 -13.96
N GLY A 398 -1.37 8.24 -13.66
CA GLY A 398 -1.43 9.52 -14.37
C GLY A 398 -2.43 10.52 -13.78
N GLU A 399 -3.25 10.11 -12.81
CA GLU A 399 -4.17 11.01 -12.09
C GLU A 399 -3.64 11.34 -10.69
N ALA A 400 -4.05 12.51 -10.17
CA ALA A 400 -3.77 12.88 -8.78
C ALA A 400 -4.65 12.08 -7.82
N GLN A 401 -4.06 11.59 -6.72
CA GLN A 401 -4.82 10.96 -5.64
C GLN A 401 -5.56 12.02 -4.81
N ALA A 402 -6.89 12.00 -4.84
CA ALA A 402 -7.75 12.87 -4.03
C ALA A 402 -8.28 12.15 -2.78
N GLY A 403 -8.92 12.92 -1.88
CA GLY A 403 -9.64 12.39 -0.72
C GLY A 403 -8.77 11.94 0.46
N THR A 404 -7.54 12.44 0.59
CA THR A 404 -6.64 12.07 1.70
C THR A 404 -7.07 12.71 3.04
N ASN A 405 -7.04 11.91 4.11
CA ASN A 405 -7.22 12.35 5.50
C ASN A 405 -5.90 12.33 6.29
N CYS A 406 -4.76 12.38 5.60
CA CYS A 406 -3.46 12.17 6.24
C CYS A 406 -3.08 13.21 7.30
N GLN A 407 -3.67 14.42 7.22
CA GLN A 407 -3.27 15.59 7.99
C GLN A 407 -3.46 15.42 9.49
N LEU A 408 -4.53 14.76 9.96
CA LEU A 408 -4.86 14.73 11.39
C LEU A 408 -3.71 14.17 12.24
N SER A 409 -3.27 12.94 11.95
CA SER A 409 -2.13 12.32 12.66
C SER A 409 -0.81 13.04 12.40
N ALA A 410 -0.59 13.53 11.18
CA ALA A 410 0.64 14.25 10.82
C ALA A 410 0.78 15.59 11.56
N THR A 411 -0.30 16.34 11.71
CA THR A 411 -0.38 17.64 12.37
C THR A 411 -0.28 17.51 13.89
N THR A 412 -0.97 16.53 14.46
CA THR A 412 -1.03 16.33 15.91
C THR A 412 0.18 15.57 16.47
N GLY A 413 0.88 14.79 15.63
CA GLY A 413 1.95 13.88 16.07
C GLY A 413 1.44 12.70 16.92
N LEU A 414 0.13 12.41 16.85
CA LEU A 414 -0.53 11.30 17.54
C LEU A 414 -0.53 10.04 16.67
N PRO A 415 -0.51 8.84 17.28
CA PRO A 415 -0.43 7.60 16.54
C PRO A 415 -1.74 7.31 15.79
N ALA A 416 -1.62 6.75 14.60
CA ALA A 416 -2.75 6.31 13.81
C ALA A 416 -2.46 5.01 13.04
N ILE A 417 -3.38 4.06 13.12
CA ILE A 417 -3.31 2.77 12.42
C ILE A 417 -4.35 2.70 11.32
N SER A 418 -3.91 2.44 10.09
CA SER A 418 -4.79 2.08 8.97
C SER A 418 -4.94 0.56 8.92
N MET A 419 -6.17 0.09 8.71
CA MET A 419 -6.51 -1.33 8.63
C MET A 419 -7.62 -1.58 7.59
N PRO A 420 -7.79 -2.81 7.08
CA PRO A 420 -8.83 -3.11 6.10
C PRO A 420 -10.25 -2.82 6.62
N ALA A 421 -11.05 -2.07 5.86
CA ALA A 421 -12.47 -1.82 6.13
C ALA A 421 -13.39 -2.64 5.22
N GLY A 422 -12.94 -2.94 4.00
CA GLY A 422 -13.69 -3.73 3.02
C GLY A 422 -13.15 -3.54 1.61
N PHE A 423 -13.99 -3.83 0.61
CA PHE A 423 -13.68 -3.67 -0.81
C PHE A 423 -14.77 -2.86 -1.52
N SER A 424 -14.36 -2.06 -2.50
CA SER A 424 -15.27 -1.40 -3.45
C SER A 424 -15.96 -2.41 -4.38
N GLY A 425 -16.99 -1.96 -5.11
CA GLY A 425 -17.70 -2.79 -6.08
C GLY A 425 -16.83 -3.27 -7.24
N ASP A 426 -15.72 -2.57 -7.54
CA ASP A 426 -14.70 -2.97 -8.51
C ASP A 426 -13.52 -3.76 -7.90
N GLY A 427 -13.59 -4.13 -6.61
CA GLY A 427 -12.65 -5.04 -5.96
C GLY A 427 -11.36 -4.38 -5.47
N LEU A 428 -11.39 -3.08 -5.14
CA LEU A 428 -10.27 -2.36 -4.56
C LEU A 428 -10.39 -2.31 -3.04
N PRO A 429 -9.30 -2.52 -2.30
CA PRO A 429 -9.34 -2.45 -0.84
C PRO A 429 -9.51 -1.02 -0.36
N ILE A 430 -10.31 -0.87 0.70
CA ILE A 430 -10.59 0.39 1.39
C ILE A 430 -10.12 0.27 2.84
N GLY A 431 -9.47 1.32 3.35
CA GLY A 431 -8.92 1.36 4.71
C GLY A 431 -9.69 2.26 5.67
N LEU A 432 -9.84 1.80 6.91
CA LEU A 432 -10.29 2.57 8.06
C LEU A 432 -9.08 2.92 8.91
N GLU A 433 -9.03 4.15 9.41
CA GLU A 433 -8.00 4.61 10.32
C GLU A 433 -8.54 4.80 11.74
N LEU A 434 -7.78 4.34 12.73
CA LEU A 434 -7.98 4.67 14.14
C LEU A 434 -6.83 5.54 14.63
N LEU A 435 -7.14 6.71 15.18
CA LEU A 435 -6.19 7.61 15.85
C LEU A 435 -6.38 7.56 17.36
N GLY A 436 -5.30 7.37 18.11
CA GLY A 436 -5.31 7.27 19.57
C GLY A 436 -4.62 8.46 20.25
N GLY A 437 -4.59 8.42 21.58
CA GLY A 437 -3.76 9.33 22.37
C GLY A 437 -2.26 9.06 22.17
N ALA A 438 -1.42 9.96 22.70
CA ALA A 438 0.02 9.79 22.63
C ALA A 438 0.46 8.52 23.38
N TRP A 439 1.34 7.73 22.77
CA TRP A 439 1.86 6.47 23.31
C TRP A 439 0.81 5.34 23.47
N GLU A 440 -0.31 5.44 22.76
CA GLU A 440 -1.38 4.44 22.80
C GLU A 440 -1.31 3.42 21.65
N GLU A 441 -0.15 3.20 21.04
CA GLU A 441 0.00 2.24 19.93
C GLU A 441 -0.43 0.82 20.33
N ALA A 442 -0.18 0.41 21.56
CA ALA A 442 -0.63 -0.89 22.08
C ALA A 442 -2.16 -1.01 22.09
N LYS A 443 -2.86 0.09 22.43
CA LYS A 443 -4.32 0.15 22.42
C LYS A 443 -4.84 0.05 20.98
N LEU A 444 -4.25 0.81 20.06
CA LEU A 444 -4.60 0.79 18.64
C LEU A 444 -4.37 -0.58 17.99
N LEU A 445 -3.25 -1.23 18.28
CA LEU A 445 -2.94 -2.59 17.81
C LEU A 445 -3.92 -3.61 18.37
N LYS A 446 -4.31 -3.50 19.65
CA LYS A 446 -5.33 -4.37 20.27
C LYS A 446 -6.68 -4.26 19.54
N TYR A 447 -7.14 -3.06 19.22
CA TYR A 447 -8.40 -2.86 18.48
C TYR A 447 -8.30 -3.34 17.03
N ALA A 448 -7.20 -3.02 16.35
CA ALA A 448 -6.97 -3.48 14.98
C ALA A 448 -6.90 -5.01 14.90
N TYR A 449 -6.27 -5.68 15.86
CA TYR A 449 -6.19 -7.14 15.91
C TYR A 449 -7.56 -7.76 16.14
N ALA A 450 -8.34 -7.24 17.09
CA ALA A 450 -9.72 -7.71 17.31
C ALA A 450 -10.56 -7.59 16.03
N TRP A 451 -10.48 -6.46 15.32
CA TRP A 451 -11.16 -6.28 14.05
C TRP A 451 -10.65 -7.22 12.94
N GLU A 452 -9.34 -7.38 12.82
CA GLU A 452 -8.73 -8.32 11.87
C GLU A 452 -9.23 -9.76 12.11
N GLN A 453 -9.28 -10.19 13.37
CA GLN A 453 -9.75 -11.53 13.73
C GLN A 453 -11.25 -11.72 13.47
N ALA A 454 -12.07 -10.69 13.72
CA ALA A 454 -13.51 -10.75 13.49
C ALA A 454 -13.89 -10.68 12.00
N SER A 455 -13.22 -9.81 11.24
CA SER A 455 -13.62 -9.46 9.87
C SER A 455 -12.99 -10.33 8.79
N LYS A 456 -11.77 -10.86 9.03
CA LYS A 456 -10.99 -11.69 8.08
C LYS A 456 -10.94 -11.12 6.65
N LEU A 457 -10.87 -9.79 6.54
CA LEU A 457 -10.96 -9.07 5.25
C LEU A 457 -9.73 -9.22 4.35
N ARG A 458 -8.62 -9.79 4.82
CA ARG A 458 -7.40 -9.91 4.02
C ARG A 458 -7.63 -10.86 2.83
N GLN A 459 -7.48 -10.37 1.60
CA GLN A 459 -7.58 -11.17 0.36
C GLN A 459 -6.38 -10.92 -0.55
N ALA A 460 -5.63 -11.96 -0.94
CA ALA A 460 -4.45 -11.80 -1.80
C ALA A 460 -4.80 -11.13 -3.14
N PRO A 461 -3.95 -10.24 -3.69
CA PRO A 461 -4.22 -9.64 -4.99
C PRO A 461 -4.21 -10.69 -6.10
N PHE A 462 -5.10 -10.54 -7.07
CA PHE A 462 -5.24 -11.49 -8.19
C PHE A 462 -3.97 -11.60 -9.05
N SER A 463 -3.22 -10.50 -9.18
CA SER A 463 -2.12 -10.35 -10.14
C SER A 463 -0.89 -11.15 -9.75
N THR A 464 -0.81 -11.64 -8.51
CA THR A 464 0.31 -12.44 -8.01
C THR A 464 -0.21 -13.75 -7.41
N PRO A 465 -0.74 -14.67 -8.23
CA PRO A 465 -1.18 -15.97 -7.75
C PRO A 465 0.01 -16.80 -7.20
N PRO A 466 -0.25 -17.95 -6.54
CA PRO A 466 0.82 -18.89 -6.20
C PRO A 466 1.66 -19.27 -7.43
N LEU A 467 2.97 -19.44 -7.24
CA LEU A 467 3.85 -19.88 -8.30
C LEU A 467 3.59 -21.35 -8.64
N VAL A 468 3.73 -21.70 -9.92
CA VAL A 468 3.68 -23.09 -10.41
C VAL A 468 5.11 -23.49 -10.74
N LYS A 469 5.68 -24.44 -9.99
CA LYS A 469 7.07 -24.88 -10.13
C LYS A 469 8.10 -23.72 -10.13
N GLY A 470 7.86 -22.71 -9.29
CA GLY A 470 8.76 -21.55 -9.14
C GLY A 470 8.56 -20.43 -10.17
N ALA A 471 7.60 -20.55 -11.09
CA ALA A 471 7.30 -19.53 -12.10
C ALA A 471 5.85 -19.00 -12.00
N ALA A 472 5.58 -17.86 -12.64
CA ALA A 472 4.22 -17.37 -12.84
C ALA A 472 3.38 -18.42 -13.60
N PRO A 473 2.09 -18.60 -13.28
CA PRO A 473 1.24 -19.49 -14.05
C PRO A 473 1.11 -19.01 -15.50
N ALA A 474 1.22 -19.95 -16.43
CA ALA A 474 1.03 -19.65 -17.85
C ALA A 474 -0.41 -19.22 -18.15
N PRO A 475 -0.64 -18.44 -19.22
CA PRO A 475 -1.98 -18.15 -19.71
C PRO A 475 -2.75 -19.44 -20.03
N VAL A 476 -4.05 -19.43 -19.73
CA VAL A 476 -4.96 -20.55 -20.04
C VAL A 476 -5.67 -20.26 -21.35
N THR A 477 -5.73 -21.24 -22.25
CA THR A 477 -6.38 -21.10 -23.56
C THR A 477 -7.59 -22.03 -23.67
N ALA A 478 -8.69 -21.56 -24.25
CA ALA A 478 -9.85 -22.38 -24.58
C ALA A 478 -10.53 -21.93 -25.87
N GLY A 479 -11.03 -22.89 -26.65
CA GLY A 479 -11.92 -22.63 -27.78
C GLY A 479 -13.38 -22.80 -27.38
N VAL A 480 -14.24 -21.86 -27.76
CA VAL A 480 -15.68 -21.89 -27.49
C VAL A 480 -16.43 -21.69 -28.80
N ALA A 481 -17.39 -22.56 -29.10
CA ALA A 481 -18.25 -22.45 -30.28
C ALA A 481 -19.69 -22.13 -29.87
N ILE A 482 -20.36 -21.32 -30.68
CA ILE A 482 -21.78 -20.98 -30.53
C ILE A 482 -22.40 -20.70 -31.90
N GLY A 483 -23.40 -21.49 -32.29
CA GLY A 483 -23.95 -21.44 -33.65
C GLY A 483 -22.84 -21.62 -34.70
N ALA A 484 -22.72 -20.66 -35.62
CA ALA A 484 -21.68 -20.62 -36.65
C ALA A 484 -20.38 -19.91 -36.23
N ALA A 485 -20.31 -19.39 -35.00
CA ALA A 485 -19.16 -18.67 -34.48
C ALA A 485 -18.24 -19.56 -33.65
N THR A 486 -16.94 -19.31 -33.75
CA THR A 486 -15.90 -19.90 -32.91
C THR A 486 -15.02 -18.79 -32.35
N VAL A 487 -14.70 -18.87 -31.06
CA VAL A 487 -13.79 -17.95 -30.37
C VAL A 487 -12.70 -18.74 -29.68
N THR A 488 -11.44 -18.40 -29.95
CA THR A 488 -10.31 -18.84 -29.15
C THR A 488 -9.99 -17.76 -28.13
N PHE A 489 -9.98 -18.11 -26.85
CA PHE A 489 -9.58 -17.24 -25.76
C PHE A 489 -8.21 -17.64 -25.23
N SER A 490 -7.41 -16.64 -24.84
CA SER A 490 -6.21 -16.83 -24.01
C SER A 490 -6.24 -15.84 -22.85
N TYR A 491 -6.27 -16.35 -21.62
CA TYR A 491 -6.40 -15.56 -20.41
C TYR A 491 -5.15 -15.63 -19.53
N ASP A 492 -4.55 -14.46 -19.32
CA ASP A 492 -3.45 -14.27 -18.39
C ASP A 492 -4.00 -13.84 -17.02
N ARG A 493 -3.92 -14.76 -16.07
CA ARG A 493 -4.39 -14.57 -14.68
C ARG A 493 -3.64 -13.48 -13.94
N THR A 494 -2.40 -13.22 -14.32
CA THR A 494 -1.52 -12.28 -13.62
C THR A 494 -1.80 -10.83 -14.04
N THR A 495 -2.28 -10.63 -15.27
CA THR A 495 -2.59 -9.30 -15.81
C THR A 495 -4.09 -9.02 -15.92
N GLY A 496 -4.92 -10.05 -15.90
CA GLY A 496 -6.35 -9.94 -16.19
C GLY A 496 -6.65 -9.79 -17.69
N ALA A 497 -5.64 -9.93 -18.56
CA ALA A 497 -5.80 -9.82 -20.00
C ALA A 497 -6.46 -11.08 -20.57
N LEU A 498 -7.65 -10.91 -21.15
CA LEU A 498 -8.37 -11.91 -21.94
C LEU A 498 -8.21 -11.56 -23.42
N ARG A 499 -7.30 -12.25 -24.10
CA ARG A 499 -7.15 -12.19 -25.56
C ARG A 499 -8.22 -13.07 -26.20
N PHE A 500 -8.75 -12.63 -27.34
CA PHE A 500 -9.70 -13.40 -28.11
C PHE A 500 -9.41 -13.30 -29.61
N ASP A 501 -9.71 -14.38 -30.32
CA ASP A 501 -9.77 -14.47 -31.77
C ASP A 501 -11.12 -15.07 -32.15
N ALA A 502 -12.01 -14.25 -32.69
CA ALA A 502 -13.38 -14.62 -33.04
C ALA A 502 -13.54 -14.73 -34.55
N THR A 503 -14.22 -15.77 -35.01
CA THR A 503 -14.61 -15.96 -36.40
C THR A 503 -16.03 -16.51 -36.47
N THR A 504 -16.72 -16.27 -37.58
CA THR A 504 -18.04 -16.84 -37.85
C THR A 504 -18.22 -17.12 -39.34
N LYS A 505 -19.10 -18.08 -39.65
CA LYS A 505 -19.46 -18.46 -41.02
C LYS A 505 -20.97 -18.36 -41.20
N THR A 506 -21.52 -17.14 -41.15
CA THR A 506 -22.95 -16.94 -41.43
C THR A 506 -23.20 -16.74 -42.93
N ALA A 507 -24.41 -17.11 -43.39
CA ALA A 507 -24.81 -16.88 -44.77
C ALA A 507 -24.91 -15.36 -45.07
N PRO A 508 -24.72 -14.90 -46.33
CA PRO A 508 -24.83 -13.48 -46.68
C PRO A 508 -26.18 -12.85 -46.30
N THR A 509 -27.26 -13.66 -46.25
CA THR A 509 -28.61 -13.24 -45.87
C THR A 509 -28.83 -13.21 -44.36
N ASP A 510 -27.99 -13.86 -43.58
CA ASP A 510 -28.02 -13.91 -42.11
C ASP A 510 -26.80 -13.22 -41.49
N ARG A 511 -26.80 -11.89 -41.58
CA ARG A 511 -25.68 -11.08 -41.05
C ARG A 511 -25.58 -11.16 -39.53
N VAL A 512 -24.36 -11.14 -39.01
CA VAL A 512 -24.07 -10.99 -37.59
C VAL A 512 -24.57 -9.62 -37.11
N LEU A 513 -25.34 -9.62 -36.02
CA LEU A 513 -25.70 -8.42 -35.26
C LEU A 513 -24.74 -8.19 -34.09
N GLY A 514 -24.19 -9.27 -33.54
CA GLY A 514 -23.09 -9.19 -32.59
C GLY A 514 -22.69 -10.57 -32.06
N LEU A 515 -21.43 -10.71 -31.69
CA LEU A 515 -20.96 -11.79 -30.83
C LEU A 515 -20.48 -11.14 -29.54
N THR A 516 -21.03 -11.55 -28.41
CA THR A 516 -20.84 -10.83 -27.15
C THR A 516 -20.40 -11.76 -26.03
N LEU A 517 -19.64 -11.20 -25.10
CA LEU A 517 -19.34 -11.79 -23.81
C LEU A 517 -20.27 -11.15 -22.78
N GLN A 518 -21.06 -11.95 -22.07
CA GLN A 518 -22.08 -11.47 -21.13
C GLN A 518 -22.05 -12.27 -19.82
N ARG A 519 -22.62 -11.68 -18.76
CA ARG A 519 -23.04 -12.46 -17.58
C ARG A 519 -24.39 -13.12 -17.89
N SER A 520 -24.67 -14.27 -17.30
CA SER A 520 -25.98 -14.92 -17.45
C SER A 520 -26.35 -15.67 -16.17
N ASP A 521 -27.50 -15.31 -15.61
CA ASP A 521 -28.10 -15.94 -14.44
C ASP A 521 -29.24 -16.86 -14.91
N GLY A 522 -29.07 -18.18 -14.77
CA GLY A 522 -29.99 -19.15 -15.39
C GLY A 522 -29.96 -19.07 -16.93
N ASP A 523 -31.05 -19.39 -17.63
CA ASP A 523 -31.01 -19.52 -19.10
C ASP A 523 -31.16 -18.20 -19.87
N LYS A 524 -31.29 -17.06 -19.17
CA LYS A 524 -31.47 -15.74 -19.80
C LYS A 524 -30.13 -15.03 -20.01
N PRO A 525 -29.92 -14.36 -21.17
CA PRO A 525 -28.78 -13.45 -21.35
C PRO A 525 -28.87 -12.29 -20.33
N GLY A 526 -27.75 -11.93 -19.73
CA GLY A 526 -27.63 -10.79 -18.83
C GLY A 526 -26.92 -9.60 -19.47
N PRO A 527 -26.36 -8.68 -18.68
CA PRO A 527 -25.66 -7.51 -19.22
C PRO A 527 -24.45 -7.88 -20.08
N ILE A 528 -24.30 -7.19 -21.22
CA ILE A 528 -23.13 -7.30 -22.11
C ILE A 528 -21.91 -6.68 -21.45
N ILE A 529 -20.81 -7.43 -21.41
CA ILE A 529 -19.50 -6.96 -20.94
C ILE A 529 -18.67 -6.46 -22.12
N ALA A 530 -18.70 -7.16 -23.25
CA ALA A 530 -17.92 -6.80 -24.43
C ALA A 530 -18.53 -7.36 -25.71
N HIS A 531 -18.30 -6.64 -26.82
CA HIS A 531 -18.49 -7.15 -28.18
C HIS A 531 -17.18 -7.75 -28.69
N LEU A 532 -17.24 -9.01 -29.12
CA LEU A 532 -16.15 -9.71 -29.80
C LEU A 532 -16.29 -9.58 -31.32
N LEU A 533 -17.53 -9.54 -31.83
CA LEU A 533 -17.85 -9.12 -33.19
C LEU A 533 -18.91 -8.01 -33.15
N GLN A 534 -18.67 -6.96 -33.92
CA GLN A 534 -19.61 -5.89 -34.21
C GLN A 534 -20.57 -6.30 -35.35
N PRO A 535 -21.66 -5.54 -35.58
CA PRO A 535 -22.56 -5.80 -36.70
C PRO A 535 -21.79 -5.93 -38.03
N ASN A 536 -22.14 -6.97 -38.80
CA ASN A 536 -21.53 -7.34 -40.09
C ASN A 536 -20.08 -7.85 -40.05
N GLN A 537 -19.42 -7.92 -38.89
CA GLN A 537 -18.10 -8.52 -38.80
C GLN A 537 -18.18 -10.05 -38.87
N ILE A 538 -17.29 -10.65 -39.67
CA ILE A 538 -17.13 -12.11 -39.75
C ILE A 538 -15.92 -12.61 -38.99
N SER A 539 -14.98 -11.73 -38.65
CA SER A 539 -13.83 -12.01 -37.80
C SER A 539 -13.37 -10.76 -37.07
N SER A 540 -12.71 -10.95 -35.92
CA SER A 540 -12.09 -9.91 -35.11
C SER A 540 -11.14 -10.55 -34.10
N SER A 541 -10.11 -9.83 -33.70
CA SER A 541 -9.26 -10.20 -32.57
C SER A 541 -8.97 -9.00 -31.68
N GLY A 542 -8.70 -9.25 -30.41
CA GLY A 542 -8.52 -8.18 -29.45
C GLY A 542 -8.11 -8.65 -28.06
N THR A 543 -7.93 -7.69 -27.15
CA THR A 543 -7.63 -7.94 -25.73
C THR A 543 -8.59 -7.16 -24.86
N LEU A 544 -9.26 -7.86 -23.95
CA LEU A 544 -10.07 -7.26 -22.88
C LEU A 544 -9.28 -7.29 -21.58
N THR A 545 -9.21 -6.17 -20.85
CA THR A 545 -8.65 -6.16 -19.50
C THR A 545 -9.77 -6.36 -18.48
N LEU A 546 -9.89 -7.56 -17.94
CA LEU A 546 -10.94 -7.88 -16.97
C LEU A 546 -10.55 -7.42 -15.57
N ARG A 547 -11.48 -6.74 -14.90
CA ARG A 547 -11.31 -6.17 -13.56
C ARG A 547 -12.41 -6.61 -12.62
N GLY A 548 -12.12 -6.59 -11.31
CA GLY A 548 -13.06 -6.88 -10.22
C GLY A 548 -13.96 -8.08 -10.53
N ARG A 549 -15.27 -7.84 -10.48
CA ARG A 549 -16.30 -8.85 -10.74
C ARG A 549 -16.20 -9.55 -12.10
N ASN A 550 -15.82 -8.85 -13.19
CA ASN A 550 -15.71 -9.49 -14.50
C ASN A 550 -14.62 -10.57 -14.52
N ARG A 551 -13.51 -10.30 -13.82
CA ARG A 551 -12.42 -11.26 -13.66
C ARG A 551 -12.87 -12.48 -12.84
N GLU A 552 -13.55 -12.24 -11.72
CA GLU A 552 -14.07 -13.29 -10.85
C GLU A 552 -15.13 -14.15 -11.55
N ASP A 553 -15.99 -13.54 -12.35
CA ASP A 553 -17.00 -14.24 -13.14
C ASP A 553 -16.37 -15.08 -14.25
N LEU A 554 -15.29 -14.62 -14.89
CA LEU A 554 -14.55 -15.44 -15.87
C LEU A 554 -13.96 -16.69 -15.20
N VAL A 555 -13.21 -16.50 -14.11
CA VAL A 555 -12.57 -17.61 -13.37
C VAL A 555 -13.61 -18.57 -12.80
N GLY A 556 -14.77 -18.04 -12.40
CA GLY A 556 -15.90 -18.81 -11.91
C GLY A 556 -16.75 -19.50 -12.97
N GLY A 557 -16.44 -19.35 -14.27
CA GLY A 557 -17.24 -19.92 -15.36
C GLY A 557 -18.65 -19.33 -15.45
N ARG A 558 -18.81 -18.05 -15.09
CA ARG A 558 -20.07 -17.29 -15.10
C ARG A 558 -20.16 -16.28 -16.24
N LEU A 559 -19.21 -16.33 -17.17
CA LEU A 559 -19.26 -15.56 -18.42
C LEU A 559 -19.60 -16.47 -19.59
N PHE A 560 -20.42 -15.95 -20.50
CA PHE A 560 -20.99 -16.70 -21.59
C PHE A 560 -20.90 -15.94 -22.91
N LEU A 561 -20.74 -16.69 -24.00
CA LEU A 561 -20.91 -16.19 -25.34
C LEU A 561 -22.40 -16.19 -25.74
N HIS A 562 -22.80 -15.13 -26.40
CA HIS A 562 -24.06 -15.03 -27.13
C HIS A 562 -23.82 -14.51 -28.53
N LEU A 563 -24.26 -15.26 -29.54
CA LEU A 563 -24.27 -14.87 -30.94
C LEU A 563 -25.66 -14.36 -31.31
N TYR A 564 -25.74 -13.19 -31.93
CA TYR A 564 -26.95 -12.59 -32.46
C TYR A 564 -26.80 -12.45 -33.97
N THR A 565 -27.80 -12.93 -34.72
CA THR A 565 -27.85 -12.80 -36.18
C THR A 565 -29.21 -12.25 -36.59
N LYS A 566 -29.38 -11.93 -37.88
CA LYS A 566 -30.66 -11.43 -38.40
C LYS A 566 -31.77 -12.46 -38.24
N GLN A 567 -31.47 -13.76 -38.42
CA GLN A 567 -32.41 -14.86 -38.26
C GLN A 567 -32.60 -15.26 -36.79
N THR A 568 -31.64 -14.97 -35.92
CA THR A 568 -31.73 -15.20 -34.48
C THR A 568 -31.48 -13.91 -33.70
N PRO A 569 -32.42 -12.93 -33.77
CA PRO A 569 -32.21 -11.58 -33.22
C PRO A 569 -32.22 -11.55 -31.69
N LEU A 570 -32.79 -12.58 -31.05
CA LEU A 570 -32.76 -12.76 -29.58
C LEU A 570 -31.57 -13.60 -29.10
N GLY A 571 -30.74 -14.06 -30.04
CA GLY A 571 -29.51 -14.78 -29.78
C GLY A 571 -29.65 -16.30 -29.71
N PHE A 572 -28.55 -16.99 -30.04
CA PHE A 572 -28.42 -18.44 -29.87
C PHE A 572 -28.37 -18.82 -28.38
N PRO A 573 -28.65 -20.09 -28.02
CA PRO A 573 -28.38 -20.61 -26.68
C PRO A 573 -26.92 -20.36 -26.28
N ARG A 574 -26.72 -19.94 -25.03
CA ARG A 574 -25.42 -19.50 -24.52
C ARG A 574 -24.36 -20.59 -24.54
N ALA A 575 -23.10 -20.21 -24.70
CA ALA A 575 -21.95 -21.10 -24.51
C ALA A 575 -21.05 -20.59 -23.39
N ASN A 576 -20.71 -21.44 -22.42
CA ASN A 576 -19.88 -21.05 -21.27
C ASN A 576 -18.42 -20.82 -21.69
N VAL A 577 -17.82 -19.73 -21.21
CA VAL A 577 -16.38 -19.48 -21.31
C VAL A 577 -15.67 -20.04 -20.08
N ALA A 578 -15.23 -21.30 -20.16
CA ALA A 578 -14.51 -21.97 -19.08
C ALA A 578 -12.99 -21.97 -19.32
N LEU A 579 -12.26 -21.19 -18.52
CA LEU A 579 -10.80 -21.06 -18.57
C LEU A 579 -10.18 -21.54 -17.24
N ARG A 580 -10.15 -22.87 -17.07
CA ARG A 580 -9.69 -23.53 -15.83
C ARG A 580 -8.19 -23.78 -15.79
#